data_AF-A0A0W0HNZ8-F1
#
_entry.id   AF-A0A0W0HNZ8-F1
#
_cell.length_a   1.000
_cell.length_b   1.000
_cell.length_c   1.000
_cell.angle_alpha   90.00
_cell.angle_beta   90.00
_cell.angle_gamma   90.00
#
_symmetry.space_group_name_H-M   'P 1'
#
loop_
_entity.id
_entity.type
_entity.pdbx_description
1 polymer ?
#
loop_
_entity_poly.entity_id
_entity_poly.type
_entity_poly.pdbx_seq_one_letter_code
_entity_poly.pdbx_strand_id
1 'polypeptide(L)'
;MYTFVSFTVVELFEKVWQTPMVKLAHEIGVSDVAVAKACRKAGIPLPGRGHWAKSEKQRQRKSKPPQVDGKVRFQVLDRANSLATAGTDLNSPIVRRTIEAPYQVTEPHALVSQWLKSAKTSKVKDDYLDYAGSRLLK
;
A
#
# COMPACT_ATOMS: atom_id res chain seq x y z
N MET A 1 -3.18 13.01 16.13
CA MET A 1 -2.04 13.95 16.14
C MET A 1 -0.81 13.25 15.57
N TYR A 2 0.12 13.93 14.89
CA TYR A 2 1.34 13.29 14.37
C TYR A 2 2.49 13.46 15.36
N THR A 3 3.30 12.41 15.54
CA THR A 3 4.52 12.41 16.33
C THR A 3 5.74 12.24 15.42
N PHE A 4 6.90 12.71 15.86
CA PHE A 4 8.14 12.56 15.12
C PHE A 4 9.08 11.60 15.85
N VAL A 5 9.51 10.55 15.15
CA VAL A 5 10.51 9.61 15.65
C VAL A 5 11.82 9.89 14.93
N SER A 6 12.91 10.08 15.66
CA SER A 6 14.21 10.44 15.09
C SER A 6 15.29 9.44 15.45
N PHE A 7 16.06 9.01 14.46
CA PHE A 7 17.18 8.06 14.60
C PHE A 7 18.45 8.66 14.02
N THR A 8 19.60 8.22 14.50
CA THR A 8 20.88 8.51 13.84
C THR A 8 21.05 7.61 12.61
N VAL A 9 21.85 8.04 11.64
CA VAL A 9 22.14 7.24 10.42
C VAL A 9 22.76 5.89 10.77
N VAL A 10 23.69 5.86 11.73
CA VAL A 10 24.35 4.63 12.19
C VAL A 10 23.35 3.69 12.86
N GLU A 11 22.52 4.21 13.76
CA GLU A 11 21.50 3.43 14.45
C GLU A 11 20.45 2.86 13.47
N LEU A 12 20.00 3.67 12.50
CA LEU A 12 19.06 3.21 11.48
C LEU A 12 19.70 2.13 10.60
N PHE A 13 20.97 2.29 10.23
CA PHE A 13 21.73 1.28 9.49
C PHE A 13 21.79 -0.04 10.28
N GLU A 14 22.17 -0.01 11.56
CA GLU A 14 22.23 -1.22 12.38
C GLU A 14 20.88 -1.92 12.47
N LYS A 15 19.80 -1.18 12.73
CA LYS A 15 18.44 -1.73 12.80
C LYS A 15 18.04 -2.37 11.47
N VAL A 16 18.27 -1.70 10.33
CA VAL A 16 17.95 -2.21 8.99
C VAL A 16 18.71 -3.48 8.63
N TRP A 17 19.90 -3.70 9.21
CA TRP A 17 20.70 -4.90 8.99
C TRP A 17 20.54 -5.98 10.07
N GLN A 18 19.82 -5.68 11.16
CA GLN A 18 19.47 -6.65 12.21
C GLN A 18 18.04 -7.19 12.01
N THR A 19 17.10 -6.35 11.62
CA THR A 19 15.69 -6.72 11.45
C THR A 19 15.19 -6.45 10.03
N PRO A 20 14.28 -7.30 9.51
CA PRO A 20 13.66 -7.05 8.21
C PRO A 20 12.86 -5.75 8.23
N MET A 21 12.94 -5.00 7.14
CA MET A 21 12.34 -3.65 7.03
C MET A 21 10.85 -3.62 7.36
N VAL A 22 10.11 -4.68 7.07
CA VAL A 22 8.67 -4.79 7.39
C VAL A 22 8.44 -4.73 8.90
N LYS A 23 9.25 -5.43 9.70
CA LYS A 23 9.15 -5.41 11.16
C LYS A 23 9.57 -4.06 11.72
N LEU A 24 10.70 -3.54 11.24
CA LEU A 24 11.20 -2.23 11.63
C LEU A 24 10.18 -1.12 11.32
N ALA A 25 9.54 -1.16 10.16
CA ALA A 25 8.51 -0.21 9.77
C ALA A 25 7.30 -0.26 10.70
N HIS A 26 6.86 -1.47 11.07
CA HIS A 26 5.79 -1.67 12.05
C HIS A 26 6.15 -1.13 13.44
N GLU A 27 7.38 -1.36 13.92
CA GLU A 27 7.87 -0.82 15.20
C GLU A 27 7.89 0.71 15.24
N ILE A 28 8.30 1.34 14.13
CA ILE A 28 8.35 2.80 14.02
C ILE A 28 6.94 3.38 13.76
N GLY A 29 6.01 2.61 13.19
CA GLY A 29 4.69 3.10 12.78
C GLY A 29 4.68 3.80 11.41
N VAL A 30 5.62 3.46 10.53
CA VAL A 30 5.70 3.94 9.14
C VAL A 30 5.57 2.79 8.14
N SER A 31 5.42 3.11 6.86
CA SER A 31 5.52 2.11 5.79
C SER A 31 6.98 1.72 5.54
N ASP A 32 7.19 0.46 5.16
CA ASP A 32 8.44 -0.10 4.65
C ASP A 32 9.05 0.72 3.51
N VAL A 33 8.22 1.25 2.61
CA VAL A 33 8.64 2.15 1.52
C VAL A 33 9.17 3.49 2.07
N ALA A 34 8.59 4.00 3.16
CA ALA A 34 9.06 5.22 3.81
C ALA A 34 10.43 5.03 4.46
N VAL A 35 10.66 3.89 5.11
CA VAL A 35 11.98 3.50 5.63
C VAL A 35 12.99 3.39 4.50
N ALA A 36 12.63 2.74 3.39
CA ALA A 36 13.52 2.60 2.22
C ALA A 36 13.88 3.97 1.62
N LYS A 37 12.90 4.87 1.50
CA LYS A 37 13.12 6.24 1.01
C LYS A 37 14.04 7.03 1.94
N ALA A 38 13.87 6.90 3.24
CA ALA A 38 14.72 7.54 4.23
C ALA A 38 16.16 7.02 4.17
N CYS A 39 16.35 5.70 4.04
CA CYS A 39 17.67 5.09 3.89
C CYS A 39 18.38 5.58 2.62
N ARG A 40 17.67 5.62 1.48
CA ARG A 40 18.22 6.14 0.22
C ARG A 40 18.62 7.61 0.32
N LYS A 41 17.79 8.44 0.95
CA LYS A 41 18.09 9.86 1.19
C LYS A 41 19.32 10.06 2.09
N ALA A 42 19.50 9.18 3.08
CA ALA A 42 20.62 9.21 4.00
C ALA A 42 21.90 8.53 3.46
N GLY A 43 21.88 7.99 2.23
CA GLY A 43 23.02 7.27 1.66
C GLY A 43 23.29 5.91 2.34
N ILE A 44 22.29 5.34 3.02
CA ILE A 44 22.42 4.07 3.74
C ILE A 44 22.32 2.91 2.74
N PRO A 45 23.34 2.04 2.64
CA PRO A 45 23.25 0.85 1.81
C PRO A 45 22.23 -0.12 2.41
N LEU A 46 21.22 -0.45 1.61
CA LEU A 46 20.14 -1.36 1.96
C LEU A 46 20.53 -2.80 1.59
N PRO A 47 20.07 -3.81 2.34
CA PRO A 47 20.20 -5.20 1.93
C PRO A 47 19.47 -5.42 0.59
N GLY A 48 20.08 -6.21 -0.30
CA GLY A 48 19.51 -6.50 -1.62
C GLY A 48 18.14 -7.18 -1.55
N ARG A 49 17.35 -7.10 -2.63
CA ARG A 49 16.05 -7.78 -2.75
C ARG A 49 16.25 -9.27 -2.49
N GLY A 50 15.45 -9.85 -1.59
CA GLY A 50 15.53 -11.26 -1.22
C GLY A 50 16.59 -11.60 -0.16
N HIS A 51 17.37 -10.65 0.37
CA HIS A 51 18.28 -10.91 1.50
C HIS A 51 17.56 -11.51 2.70
N TRP A 52 16.42 -10.91 3.09
CA TRP A 52 15.60 -11.39 4.21
C TRP A 52 14.82 -12.68 3.92
N ALA A 53 14.63 -13.04 2.65
CA ALA A 53 14.00 -14.30 2.27
C ALA A 53 14.97 -15.50 2.37
N LYS A 54 16.28 -15.25 2.40
CA LYS A 54 17.30 -16.29 2.59
C LYS A 54 17.40 -16.67 4.06
N SER A 55 17.73 -17.94 4.31
CA SER A 55 18.09 -18.45 5.64
C SER A 55 19.32 -17.73 6.20
N GLU A 56 19.41 -17.58 7.52
CA GLU A 56 20.48 -16.83 8.20
C GLU A 56 21.89 -17.21 7.71
N LYS A 57 22.14 -18.50 7.51
CA LYS A 57 23.43 -19.04 7.04
C LYS A 57 23.80 -18.63 5.59
N GLN A 58 22.82 -18.25 4.79
CA GLN A 58 23.00 -17.86 3.37
C GLN A 58 22.92 -16.35 3.14
N ARG A 59 22.73 -15.55 4.20
CA ARG A 59 22.68 -14.09 4.12
C ARG A 59 24.08 -13.55 3.87
N GLN A 60 24.19 -12.60 2.94
CA GLN A 60 25.44 -11.87 2.74
C GLN A 60 25.74 -11.02 3.97
N ARG A 61 27.03 -10.91 4.31
CA ARG A 61 27.53 -10.14 5.45
C ARG A 61 27.13 -8.67 5.32
N LYS A 62 26.95 -8.02 6.48
CA LYS A 62 26.61 -6.60 6.58
C LYS A 62 27.61 -5.76 5.79
N SER A 63 27.11 -4.82 4.97
CA SER A 63 27.97 -3.86 4.28
C SER A 63 28.66 -2.94 5.29
N LYS A 64 29.71 -2.21 4.87
CA LYS A 64 30.34 -1.24 5.76
C LYS A 64 29.31 -0.13 6.12
N PRO A 65 29.22 0.30 7.40
CA PRO A 65 28.33 1.39 7.77
C PRO A 65 28.73 2.67 7.03
N PRO A 66 27.76 3.48 6.58
CA PRO A 66 28.05 4.78 6.00
C PRO A 66 28.69 5.70 7.05
N GLN A 67 29.77 6.41 6.72
CA GLN A 67 30.41 7.43 7.59
C GLN A 67 29.65 8.77 7.59
N VAL A 68 28.35 8.75 7.27
CA VAL A 68 27.56 9.97 7.14
C VAL A 68 26.93 10.27 8.50
N ASP A 69 27.37 11.35 9.13
CA ASP A 69 26.73 11.87 10.34
C ASP A 69 25.45 12.61 9.95
N GLY A 70 24.32 12.04 10.35
CA GLY A 70 23.00 12.57 10.01
C GLY A 70 21.91 12.06 10.93
N LYS A 71 20.80 12.81 10.98
CA LYS A 71 19.60 12.43 11.71
C LYS A 71 18.45 12.20 10.75
N VAL A 72 17.87 11.02 10.78
CA VAL A 72 16.69 10.66 10.00
C VAL A 72 15.45 10.85 10.87
N ARG A 73 14.45 11.57 10.36
CA ARG A 73 13.18 11.80 11.06
C ARG A 73 12.02 11.17 10.29
N PHE A 74 11.15 10.47 11.02
CA PHE A 74 9.93 9.88 10.52
C PHE A 74 8.73 10.61 11.14
N GLN A 75 7.74 10.94 10.31
CA GLN A 75 6.45 11.45 10.78
C GLN A 75 5.50 10.25 10.91
N VAL A 76 5.04 10.01 12.13
CA VAL A 76 4.21 8.85 12.50
C VAL A 76 2.86 9.37 12.97
N LEU A 77 1.78 8.71 12.57
CA LEU A 77 0.46 9.04 13.10
C LEU A 77 0.31 8.40 14.48
N ASP A 78 0.07 9.21 15.50
CA ASP A 78 -0.26 8.70 16.83
C ASP A 78 -1.71 8.21 16.82
N ARG A 79 -1.87 6.88 16.71
CA ARG A 79 -3.18 6.24 16.69
C ARG A 79 -3.89 6.37 18.05
N ALA A 80 -3.16 6.36 19.16
CA ALA A 80 -3.75 6.53 20.48
C ALA A 80 -4.38 7.91 20.62
N ASN A 81 -3.69 8.95 20.15
CA ASN A 81 -4.21 10.32 20.18
C ASN A 81 -5.28 10.58 19.09
N SER A 82 -5.33 9.78 18.01
CA SER A 82 -6.42 9.86 17.03
C SER A 82 -7.75 9.32 17.55
N LEU A 83 -7.72 8.32 18.44
CA LEU A 83 -8.93 7.77 19.06
C LEU A 83 -9.54 8.75 20.07
N ALA A 84 -8.69 9.53 20.76
CA ALA A 84 -9.14 10.61 21.63
C ALA A 84 -9.85 11.73 20.84
N THR A 85 -9.40 12.05 19.62
CA THR A 85 -10.08 13.02 18.75
C THR A 85 -11.34 12.44 18.07
N ALA A 86 -11.41 11.12 17.89
CA ALA A 86 -12.61 10.43 17.38
C ALA A 86 -13.70 10.21 18.46
N GLY A 87 -13.47 10.69 19.69
CA GLY A 87 -14.38 10.54 20.83
C GLY A 87 -15.44 11.64 20.95
N THR A 88 -15.56 12.57 20.00
CA THR A 88 -16.57 13.65 20.06
C THR A 88 -17.63 13.60 18.98
N ASP A 89 -17.85 12.45 18.32
CA ASP A 89 -18.98 12.28 17.40
C ASP A 89 -19.65 10.90 17.55
N LEU A 90 -19.71 10.34 18.76
CA LEU A 90 -20.60 9.18 19.01
C LEU A 90 -22.09 9.58 18.91
N ASN A 91 -22.38 10.88 18.91
CA ASN A 91 -23.71 11.45 18.73
C ASN A 91 -23.88 12.17 17.37
N SER A 92 -22.88 12.14 16.49
CA SER A 92 -23.14 12.49 15.10
C SER A 92 -23.88 11.29 14.51
N PRO A 93 -25.08 11.46 13.94
CA PRO A 93 -25.74 10.37 13.25
C PRO A 93 -24.73 9.86 12.22
N ILE A 94 -24.35 8.58 12.32
CA ILE A 94 -23.67 7.89 11.23
C ILE A 94 -24.65 8.01 10.07
N VAL A 95 -24.44 8.99 9.20
CA VAL A 95 -25.22 9.13 7.98
C VAL A 95 -24.74 8.01 7.09
N ARG A 96 -25.27 6.81 7.36
CA ARG A 96 -25.24 5.69 6.42
C ARG A 96 -26.02 6.21 5.22
N ARG A 97 -25.29 6.78 4.26
CA ARG A 97 -25.86 7.10 2.96
C ARG A 97 -26.14 5.73 2.35
N THR A 98 -27.39 5.29 2.45
CA THR A 98 -27.87 4.20 1.61
C THR A 98 -27.68 4.68 0.18
N ILE A 99 -26.70 4.11 -0.52
CA ILE A 99 -26.55 4.35 -1.94
C ILE A 99 -27.65 3.52 -2.58
N GLU A 100 -28.79 4.16 -2.83
CA GLU A 100 -29.88 3.57 -3.60
C GLU A 100 -29.45 3.52 -5.07
N ALA A 101 -28.78 2.42 -5.43
CA ALA A 101 -28.50 2.14 -6.82
C ALA A 101 -29.83 1.84 -7.53
N PRO A 102 -30.18 2.56 -8.61
CA PRO A 102 -31.41 2.29 -9.34
C PRO A 102 -31.38 0.88 -9.91
N TYR A 103 -32.50 0.15 -9.76
CA TYR A 103 -32.64 -1.23 -10.26
C TYR A 103 -32.65 -1.31 -11.79
N GLN A 104 -32.90 -0.19 -12.47
CA GLN A 104 -32.93 -0.06 -13.92
C GLN A 104 -32.10 1.15 -14.36
N VAL A 105 -31.17 0.92 -15.29
CA VAL A 105 -30.36 1.98 -15.90
C VAL A 105 -31.10 2.47 -17.15
N THR A 106 -31.88 3.53 -17.00
CA THR A 106 -32.67 4.13 -18.10
C THR A 106 -31.79 4.83 -19.13
N GLU A 107 -30.67 5.42 -18.71
CA GLU A 107 -29.72 6.12 -19.59
C GLU A 107 -28.30 5.57 -19.41
N PRO A 108 -27.97 4.43 -20.04
CA PRO A 108 -26.64 3.87 -19.96
C PRO A 108 -25.64 4.74 -20.73
N HIS A 109 -24.49 4.99 -20.10
CA HIS A 109 -23.36 5.68 -20.73
C HIS A 109 -23.03 5.08 -22.11
N ALA A 110 -22.50 5.89 -23.03
CA ALA A 110 -22.27 5.51 -24.43
C ALA A 110 -21.52 4.18 -24.61
N LEU A 111 -20.51 3.92 -23.75
CA LEU A 111 -19.76 2.65 -23.73
C LEU A 111 -20.64 1.44 -23.37
N VAL A 112 -21.55 1.59 -22.40
CA VAL A 112 -22.48 0.54 -21.98
C VAL A 112 -23.52 0.29 -23.06
N SER A 113 -24.02 1.36 -23.70
CA SER A 113 -24.91 1.27 -24.87
C SER A 113 -24.25 0.55 -26.05
N GLN A 114 -22.99 0.87 -26.35
CA GLN A 114 -22.22 0.21 -27.40
C GLN A 114 -22.03 -1.27 -27.08
N TRP A 115 -21.66 -1.59 -25.84
CA TRP A 115 -21.49 -2.97 -25.39
C TRP A 115 -22.81 -3.76 -25.46
N LEU A 116 -23.94 -3.20 -25.01
CA LEU A 116 -25.26 -3.86 -25.10
C LEU A 116 -25.68 -4.15 -26.55
N LYS A 117 -25.37 -3.25 -27.49
CA LYS A 117 -25.62 -3.47 -28.92
C LYS A 117 -24.77 -4.63 -29.45
N SER A 118 -23.49 -4.64 -29.13
CA SER A 118 -22.57 -5.72 -29.52
C SER A 118 -22.98 -7.07 -28.92
N ALA A 119 -23.32 -7.11 -27.64
CA ALA A 119 -23.75 -8.31 -26.92
C ALA A 119 -25.04 -8.92 -27.48
N LYS A 120 -26.00 -8.09 -27.93
CA LYS A 120 -27.22 -8.58 -28.60
C LYS A 120 -26.96 -9.22 -29.97
N THR A 121 -25.95 -8.75 -30.70
CA THR A 121 -25.63 -9.23 -32.05
C THR A 121 -24.71 -10.46 -32.09
N SER A 122 -24.07 -10.80 -30.98
CA SER A 122 -23.13 -11.93 -30.90
C SER A 122 -23.82 -13.28 -30.79
N LYS A 123 -23.20 -14.32 -31.36
CA LYS A 123 -23.65 -15.71 -31.24
C LYS A 123 -23.19 -16.27 -29.89
N VAL A 124 -24.13 -16.86 -29.15
CA VAL A 124 -23.81 -17.62 -27.94
C VAL A 124 -23.24 -18.97 -28.37
N LYS A 125 -22.06 -19.34 -27.86
CA LYS A 125 -21.45 -20.64 -28.10
C LYS A 125 -20.91 -21.22 -26.81
N ASP A 126 -21.44 -22.39 -26.43
CA ASP A 126 -21.10 -23.31 -25.32
C ASP A 126 -20.91 -22.73 -23.90
N ASP A 127 -20.39 -21.50 -23.72
CA ASP A 127 -20.42 -20.71 -22.47
C ASP A 127 -19.97 -19.22 -22.62
N TYR A 128 -19.75 -18.72 -23.84
CA TYR A 128 -19.30 -17.34 -24.09
C TYR A 128 -20.02 -16.69 -25.28
N LEU A 129 -19.99 -15.35 -25.32
CA LEU A 129 -20.44 -14.56 -26.47
C LEU A 129 -19.24 -14.35 -27.40
N ASP A 130 -19.35 -14.80 -28.65
CA ASP A 130 -18.33 -14.57 -29.67
C ASP A 130 -18.67 -13.27 -30.44
N TYR A 131 -17.82 -12.24 -30.27
CA TYR A 131 -17.97 -10.96 -30.97
C TYR A 131 -16.65 -10.57 -31.63
N ALA A 132 -16.65 -10.45 -32.96
CA ALA A 132 -15.50 -10.03 -33.77
C ALA A 132 -14.19 -10.78 -33.45
N GLY A 133 -14.27 -12.07 -33.13
CA GLY A 133 -13.11 -12.91 -32.81
C GLY A 133 -12.60 -12.79 -31.36
N SER A 134 -13.29 -12.01 -30.51
CA SER A 134 -13.03 -11.90 -29.08
C SER A 134 -14.07 -12.69 -28.29
N ARG A 135 -13.61 -13.48 -27.31
CA ARG A 135 -14.47 -14.22 -26.38
C ARG A 135 -14.87 -13.32 -25.22
N LEU A 136 -16.16 -13.05 -25.06
CA LEU A 136 -16.71 -12.28 -23.96
C LEU A 136 -17.38 -13.21 -22.94
N LEU A 137 -17.02 -13.06 -21.66
CA LEU A 137 -17.67 -13.77 -20.55
C LEU A 137 -19.12 -13.29 -20.44
N LYS A 138 -20.03 -14.24 -20.26
CA LYS A 138 -21.47 -14.02 -20.13
C LYS A 138 -21.83 -13.40 -18.79
#